data_AF-A0A8G2L8A3-F1
#
_entry.id   AF-A0A8G2L8A3-F1
#
_cell.length_a   1.000
_cell.length_b   1.000
_cell.length_c   1.000
_cell.angle_alpha   90.00
_cell.angle_beta   90.00
_cell.angle_gamma   90.00
#
_symmetry.space_group_name_H-M   'P 1'
#
loop_
_entity.id
_entity.type
_entity.pdbx_description
1 polymer ?
#
loop_
_entity_poly.entity_id
_entity_poly.type
_entity_poly.pdbx_seq_one_letter_code
_entity_poly.pdbx_strand_id
1 'polypeptide(L)'
;MTKYDELLQNMTFYSLESINNRIKYHERELKRLKFIRLILSGVSVNNASRICGFSRQYGYKIIKNCIKNNKSKKGRHCKLNSSQMEILINYLNEKMPFSIIDVKCFLEDQNIKYCEKQIRRIINGLGFSYCRLLKGYINVYGHKKLIENIDDKISLK
;
A
#
# COMPACT_ATOMS: atom_id res chain seq x y z
N MET A 1 -1.57 -12.75 42.10
CA MET A 1 -1.90 -12.18 40.77
C MET A 1 -2.02 -13.32 39.79
N THR A 2 -3.12 -13.38 39.05
CA THR A 2 -3.33 -14.40 38.03
C THR A 2 -2.55 -14.04 36.75
N LYS A 3 -2.24 -15.04 35.92
CA LYS A 3 -1.61 -14.86 34.59
C LYS A 3 -2.38 -13.85 33.69
N TYR A 4 -3.68 -13.66 33.96
CA TYR A 4 -4.52 -12.71 33.25
C TYR A 4 -4.38 -11.27 33.75
N ASP A 5 -4.02 -11.06 35.02
CA ASP A 5 -3.77 -9.73 35.59
C ASP A 5 -2.50 -9.09 35.01
N GLU A 6 -1.47 -9.90 34.73
CA GLU A 6 -0.25 -9.47 34.04
C GLU A 6 -0.52 -9.12 32.56
N LEU A 7 -1.41 -9.85 31.89
CA LEU A 7 -1.85 -9.52 30.52
C LEU A 7 -2.69 -8.23 30.48
N LEU A 8 -3.49 -7.97 31.52
CA LEU A 8 -4.26 -6.74 31.68
C LEU A 8 -3.35 -5.51 31.85
N GLN A 9 -2.24 -5.63 32.58
CA GLN A 9 -1.24 -4.57 32.68
C GLN A 9 -0.53 -4.28 31.34
N ASN A 10 -0.37 -5.30 30.48
CA ASN A 10 0.15 -5.16 29.12
C ASN A 10 -0.89 -4.67 28.10
N MET A 11 -2.18 -4.63 28.45
CA MET A 11 -3.27 -4.13 27.59
C MET A 11 -3.30 -2.58 27.50
N THR A 12 -2.39 -1.90 28.19
CA THR A 12 -2.19 -0.45 28.27
C THR A 12 -1.88 0.23 26.94
N PHE A 13 -1.72 -0.51 25.83
CA PHE A 13 -1.52 0.02 24.49
C PHE A 13 -2.72 0.81 23.92
N TYR A 14 -3.93 0.60 24.43
CA TYR A 14 -5.11 1.32 23.98
C TYR A 14 -5.69 2.17 25.10
N SER A 15 -5.67 3.49 24.91
CA SER A 15 -6.47 4.38 25.76
C SER A 15 -7.96 4.04 25.60
N LEU A 16 -8.73 4.20 26.68
CA LEU A 16 -10.19 4.06 26.67
C LEU A 16 -10.82 4.89 25.52
N GLU A 17 -10.29 6.09 25.30
CA GLU A 17 -10.70 6.98 24.22
C GLU A 17 -10.45 6.38 22.83
N SER A 18 -9.29 5.75 22.61
CA SER A 18 -8.96 5.07 21.34
C SER A 18 -9.94 3.92 21.05
N ILE A 19 -10.29 3.12 22.06
CA ILE A 19 -11.29 2.05 21.94
C ILE A 19 -12.68 2.62 21.63
N ASN A 20 -13.11 3.64 22.37
CA ASN A 20 -14.41 4.28 22.14
C ASN A 20 -14.53 4.87 20.74
N ASN A 21 -13.45 5.46 20.21
CA ASN A 21 -13.41 5.97 18.84
C ASN A 21 -13.52 4.85 17.80
N ARG A 22 -12.86 3.70 18.02
CA ARG A 22 -13.00 2.51 17.18
C ARG A 22 -14.42 1.96 17.20
N ILE A 23 -15.05 1.85 18.37
CA ILE A 23 -16.44 1.41 18.51
C ILE A 23 -17.36 2.32 17.68
N LYS A 24 -17.27 3.64 17.89
CA LYS A 24 -18.06 4.62 17.12
C LYS A 24 -17.85 4.52 15.61
N TYR A 25 -16.61 4.24 15.17
CA TYR A 25 -16.31 4.01 13.76
C TYR A 25 -17.04 2.78 13.22
N HIS A 26 -16.91 1.63 13.90
CA HIS A 26 -17.55 0.39 13.48
C HIS A 26 -19.07 0.46 13.53
N GLU A 27 -19.66 1.14 14.51
CA GLU A 27 -21.10 1.40 14.57
C GLU A 27 -21.60 2.18 13.34
N ARG A 28 -20.85 3.20 12.92
CA ARG A 28 -21.18 3.99 11.71
C ARG A 28 -21.08 3.13 10.45
N GLU A 29 -20.07 2.29 10.35
CA GLU A 29 -19.93 1.35 9.24
C GLU A 29 -21.07 0.33 9.20
N LEU A 30 -21.42 -0.27 10.34
CA LEU A 30 -22.54 -1.20 10.45
C LEU A 30 -23.86 -0.55 10.04
N LYS A 31 -24.14 0.68 10.47
CA LYS A 31 -25.34 1.42 10.03
C LYS A 31 -25.37 1.62 8.51
N ARG A 32 -24.23 1.94 7.89
CA ARG A 32 -24.12 2.06 6.42
C ARG A 32 -24.36 0.73 5.72
N LEU A 33 -23.80 -0.37 6.21
CA LEU A 33 -24.02 -1.71 5.65
C LEU A 33 -25.48 -2.14 5.76
N LYS A 34 -26.13 -1.89 6.90
CA LYS A 34 -27.57 -2.12 7.07
C LYS A 34 -28.40 -1.32 6.07
N PHE A 35 -28.07 -0.05 5.86
CA PHE A 35 -28.72 0.78 4.84
C PHE A 35 -28.57 0.19 3.45
N ILE A 36 -27.35 -0.19 3.05
CA ILE A 36 -27.08 -0.81 1.74
C ILE A 36 -27.88 -2.11 1.57
N ARG A 37 -27.94 -2.96 2.61
CA ARG A 37 -28.73 -4.18 2.60
C ARG A 37 -30.21 -3.91 2.32
N LEU A 38 -30.79 -2.89 2.96
CA LEU A 38 -32.18 -2.50 2.75
C LEU A 38 -32.44 -2.04 1.30
N ILE A 39 -31.52 -1.24 0.74
CA ILE A 39 -31.62 -0.83 -0.67
C ILE A 39 -31.56 -2.04 -1.61
N LEU A 40 -30.64 -2.98 -1.37
CA LEU A 40 -30.52 -4.20 -2.18
C LEU A 40 -31.76 -5.11 -2.07
N SER A 41 -32.46 -5.09 -0.94
CA SER A 41 -33.76 -5.76 -0.77
C SER A 41 -34.95 -5.02 -1.38
N GLY A 42 -34.73 -3.91 -2.10
CA GLY A 42 -35.78 -3.16 -2.80
C GLY A 42 -36.48 -2.07 -1.98
N VAL A 43 -36.01 -1.78 -0.77
CA VAL A 43 -36.56 -0.69 0.05
C VAL A 43 -36.16 0.66 -0.54
N SER A 44 -37.11 1.59 -0.61
CA SER A 44 -36.84 2.94 -1.12
C SER A 44 -35.79 3.68 -0.27
N VAL A 45 -35.00 4.55 -0.92
CA VAL A 45 -33.98 5.36 -0.23
C VAL A 45 -34.55 6.15 0.93
N ASN A 46 -35.76 6.70 0.77
CA ASN A 46 -36.41 7.49 1.81
C ASN A 46 -36.71 6.65 3.07
N ASN A 47 -37.26 5.45 2.88
CA ASN A 47 -37.62 4.57 3.99
C ASN A 47 -36.37 3.97 4.64
N ALA A 48 -35.40 3.51 3.85
CA ALA A 48 -34.14 2.99 4.36
C ALA A 48 -33.35 4.05 5.15
N SER A 49 -33.33 5.30 4.67
CA SER A 49 -32.68 6.41 5.38
C SER A 49 -33.33 6.69 6.72
N ARG A 50 -34.67 6.70 6.80
CA ARG A 50 -35.41 6.86 8.06
C ARG A 50 -35.09 5.74 9.05
N ILE A 51 -35.14 4.47 8.60
CA ILE A 51 -34.83 3.30 9.43
C ILE A 51 -33.41 3.36 9.99
N CYS A 52 -32.43 3.78 9.18
CA CYS A 52 -31.03 3.84 9.60
C CYS A 52 -30.63 5.15 10.32
N GLY A 53 -31.56 6.11 10.49
CA GLY A 53 -31.28 7.40 11.13
C GLY A 53 -30.38 8.31 10.30
N PHE A 54 -30.51 8.27 8.97
CA PHE A 54 -29.78 9.11 8.04
C PHE A 54 -30.70 10.14 7.39
N SER A 55 -30.13 11.29 7.01
CA SER A 55 -30.82 12.18 6.09
C SER A 55 -30.95 11.52 4.71
N ARG A 56 -32.03 11.83 4.00
CA ARG A 56 -32.28 11.33 2.63
C ARG A 56 -31.11 11.65 1.69
N GLN A 57 -30.57 12.87 1.77
CA GLN A 57 -29.42 13.30 0.97
C GLN A 57 -28.17 12.44 1.24
N TYR A 58 -27.93 12.10 2.51
CA TYR A 58 -26.81 11.24 2.88
C TYR A 58 -26.99 9.81 2.37
N GLY A 59 -28.23 9.29 2.37
CA GLY A 59 -28.57 8.00 1.74
C GLY A 59 -28.18 7.96 0.25
N TYR A 60 -28.56 8.98 -0.53
CA TYR A 60 -28.15 9.09 -1.94
C TYR A 60 -26.63 9.21 -2.11
N LYS A 61 -25.94 9.90 -1.19
CA LYS A 61 -24.48 10.00 -1.21
C LYS A 61 -23.82 8.62 -1.01
N ILE A 62 -24.35 7.79 -0.12
CA ILE A 62 -23.87 6.41 0.09
C ILE A 62 -24.00 5.61 -1.21
N ILE A 63 -25.20 5.62 -1.83
CA ILE A 63 -25.46 4.90 -3.08
C ILE A 63 -24.52 5.37 -4.19
N LYS A 64 -24.37 6.68 -4.38
CA LYS A 64 -23.46 7.27 -5.37
C LYS A 64 -22.02 6.80 -5.17
N ASN A 65 -21.57 6.70 -3.93
CA ASN A 65 -20.22 6.22 -3.61
C ASN A 65 -20.07 4.72 -3.85
N CYS A 66 -21.08 3.89 -3.56
CA CYS A 66 -21.08 2.46 -3.90
C CYS A 66 -20.94 2.26 -5.41
N ILE A 67 -21.73 2.98 -6.21
CA ILE A 67 -21.67 2.92 -7.68
C ILE A 67 -20.29 3.41 -8.19
N LYS A 68 -19.78 4.51 -7.63
CA LYS A 68 -18.45 5.04 -8.00
C LYS A 68 -17.30 4.11 -7.62
N ASN A 69 -17.37 3.43 -6.48
CA ASN A 69 -16.35 2.49 -6.05
C ASN A 69 -16.41 1.14 -6.79
N ASN A 70 -17.58 0.76 -7.32
CA ASN A 70 -17.71 -0.36 -8.26
C ASN A 70 -17.05 -0.07 -9.61
N LYS A 71 -16.90 1.21 -9.98
CA LYS A 71 -15.97 1.58 -11.04
C LYS A 71 -14.57 1.46 -10.45
N SER A 72 -13.81 0.48 -10.93
CA SER A 72 -12.41 0.25 -10.54
C SER A 72 -11.72 1.59 -10.39
N LYS A 73 -11.27 1.89 -9.17
CA LYS A 73 -10.56 3.14 -8.86
C LYS A 73 -9.40 3.20 -9.85
N LYS A 74 -9.54 4.01 -10.89
CA LYS A 74 -8.45 4.36 -11.80
C LYS A 74 -7.44 5.08 -10.92
N GLY A 75 -6.53 4.31 -10.35
CA GLY A 75 -5.38 4.85 -9.64
C GLY A 75 -4.58 5.72 -10.60
N ARG A 76 -3.61 6.43 -10.07
CA ARG A 76 -2.61 7.07 -10.92
C ARG A 76 -2.00 5.99 -11.82
N HIS A 77 -2.11 6.14 -13.14
CA HIS A 77 -1.50 5.22 -14.09
C HIS A 77 -0.02 5.04 -13.69
N CYS A 78 0.46 3.80 -13.71
CA CYS A 78 1.90 3.57 -13.53
C CYS A 78 2.65 4.40 -14.58
N LYS A 79 3.78 5.00 -14.18
CA LYS A 79 4.67 5.69 -15.11
C LYS A 79 5.24 4.71 -16.16
N LEU A 80 5.25 3.42 -15.83
CA LEU A 80 5.58 2.33 -16.75
C LEU A 80 4.47 2.14 -17.78
N ASN A 81 4.83 2.19 -19.06
CA ASN A 81 4.01 1.67 -20.14
C ASN A 81 4.09 0.11 -20.16
N SER A 82 3.31 -0.53 -21.04
CA SER A 82 3.27 -2.00 -21.13
C SER A 82 4.62 -2.62 -21.47
N SER A 83 5.37 -2.04 -22.40
CA SER A 83 6.69 -2.57 -22.81
C SER A 83 7.74 -2.43 -21.70
N GLN A 84 7.77 -1.31 -20.98
CA GLN A 84 8.64 -1.13 -19.82
C GLN A 84 8.28 -2.07 -18.67
N MET A 85 7.00 -2.42 -18.53
CA MET A 85 6.57 -3.41 -17.55
C MET A 85 7.09 -4.81 -17.89
N GLU A 86 7.02 -5.22 -19.15
CA GLU A 86 7.57 -6.50 -19.62
C GLU A 86 9.09 -6.57 -19.44
N ILE A 87 9.80 -5.48 -19.79
CA ILE A 87 11.24 -5.37 -19.61
C ILE A 87 11.60 -5.48 -18.11
N LEU A 88 10.84 -4.83 -17.23
CA LEU A 88 11.01 -4.96 -15.79
C LEU A 88 10.76 -6.40 -15.31
N ILE A 89 9.69 -7.05 -15.78
CA ILE A 89 9.39 -8.45 -15.40
C ILE A 89 10.54 -9.38 -15.80
N ASN A 90 11.06 -9.23 -17.03
CA ASN A 90 12.20 -10.04 -17.51
C ASN A 90 13.44 -9.81 -16.65
N TYR A 91 13.77 -8.55 -16.35
CA TYR A 91 14.86 -8.22 -15.44
C TYR A 91 14.69 -8.88 -14.06
N LEU A 92 13.50 -8.81 -13.46
CA LEU A 92 13.24 -9.40 -12.15
C LEU A 92 13.34 -10.94 -12.17
N ASN A 93 12.95 -11.60 -13.27
CA ASN A 93 13.08 -13.04 -13.43
C ASN A 93 14.56 -13.49 -13.55
N GLU A 94 15.39 -12.74 -14.27
CA GLU A 94 16.78 -13.10 -14.53
C GLU A 94 17.73 -12.81 -13.35
N LYS A 95 17.45 -11.75 -12.56
CA LYS A 95 18.37 -11.22 -11.54
C LYS A 95 18.12 -11.68 -10.11
N MET A 96 17.31 -12.72 -9.87
CA MET A 96 17.07 -13.17 -8.49
C MET A 96 18.35 -13.75 -7.84
N PRO A 97 18.73 -13.31 -6.62
CA PRO A 97 18.06 -12.34 -5.75
C PRO A 97 18.39 -10.86 -6.05
N PHE A 98 17.39 -9.97 -5.94
CA PHE A 98 17.55 -8.52 -6.10
C PHE A 98 17.05 -7.72 -4.88
N SER A 99 17.53 -6.49 -4.75
CA SER A 99 17.08 -5.50 -3.77
C SER A 99 16.21 -4.40 -4.40
N ILE A 100 15.54 -3.59 -3.56
CA ILE A 100 14.80 -2.41 -4.03
C ILE A 100 15.71 -1.41 -4.74
N ILE A 101 16.98 -1.31 -4.31
CA ILE A 101 17.95 -0.35 -4.87
C ILE A 101 18.32 -0.77 -6.29
N ASP A 102 18.52 -2.07 -6.53
CA ASP A 102 18.85 -2.59 -7.86
C ASP A 102 17.73 -2.30 -8.86
N VAL A 103 16.48 -2.48 -8.43
CA VAL A 103 15.31 -2.15 -9.25
C VAL A 103 15.16 -0.65 -9.45
N LYS A 104 15.54 0.16 -8.45
CA LYS A 104 15.54 1.62 -8.58
C LYS A 104 16.54 2.09 -9.61
N CYS A 105 17.78 1.60 -9.56
CA CYS A 105 18.82 1.92 -10.53
C CYS A 105 18.40 1.51 -11.95
N PHE A 106 17.90 0.28 -12.11
CA PHE A 106 17.38 -0.20 -13.40
C PHE A 106 16.29 0.71 -13.99
N LEU A 107 15.35 1.16 -13.15
CA LEU A 107 14.28 2.07 -13.59
C LEU A 107 14.80 3.48 -13.87
N GLU A 108 15.80 3.96 -13.11
CA GLU A 108 16.44 5.26 -13.34
C GLU A 108 17.26 5.28 -14.65
N ASP A 109 17.91 4.17 -15.03
CA ASP A 109 18.59 4.01 -16.33
C ASP A 109 17.62 4.14 -17.51
N GLN A 110 16.35 3.81 -17.30
CA GLN A 110 15.27 4.03 -18.28
C GLN A 110 14.58 5.40 -18.16
N ASN A 111 15.18 6.34 -17.41
CA ASN A 111 14.62 7.66 -17.08
C ASN A 111 13.29 7.63 -16.28
N ILE A 112 13.01 6.54 -15.57
CA ILE A 112 11.76 6.36 -14.80
C ILE A 112 12.04 6.49 -13.30
N LYS A 113 11.74 7.67 -12.76
CA LYS A 113 11.97 7.94 -11.33
C LYS A 113 10.79 7.49 -10.48
N TYR A 114 11.03 6.54 -9.59
CA TYR A 114 10.10 6.13 -8.54
C TYR A 114 10.75 6.22 -7.15
N CYS A 115 9.96 6.51 -6.12
CA CYS A 115 10.43 6.36 -4.74
C CYS A 115 10.42 4.87 -4.32
N GLU A 116 11.20 4.51 -3.31
CA GLU A 116 11.28 3.12 -2.83
C GLU A 116 9.91 2.51 -2.48
N LYS A 117 8.99 3.33 -1.94
CA LYS A 117 7.63 2.90 -1.61
C LYS A 117 6.83 2.55 -2.87
N GLN A 118 7.03 3.28 -3.97
CA GLN A 118 6.38 2.99 -5.25
C GLN A 118 6.96 1.71 -5.86
N ILE A 119 8.28 1.58 -5.86
CA ILE A 119 8.98 0.38 -6.36
C ILE A 119 8.51 -0.86 -5.61
N ARG A 120 8.43 -0.81 -4.28
CA ARG A 120 7.90 -1.90 -3.46
C ARG A 120 6.48 -2.30 -3.84
N ARG A 121 5.62 -1.32 -4.13
CA ARG A 121 4.23 -1.60 -4.56
C ARG A 121 4.17 -2.22 -5.94
N ILE A 122 5.06 -1.82 -6.85
CA ILE A 122 5.17 -2.41 -8.19
C ILE A 122 5.62 -3.87 -8.08
N ILE A 123 6.74 -4.13 -7.39
CA ILE A 123 7.29 -5.49 -7.21
C ILE A 123 6.26 -6.42 -6.55
N ASN A 124 5.64 -5.98 -5.44
CA ASN A 124 4.61 -6.76 -4.77
C ASN A 124 3.36 -6.96 -5.66
N GLY A 125 3.01 -5.96 -6.47
CA GLY A 125 1.89 -6.05 -7.41
C GLY A 125 2.15 -7.02 -8.57
N LEU A 126 3.42 -7.26 -8.90
CA LEU A 126 3.87 -8.25 -9.88
C LEU A 126 4.08 -9.65 -9.26
N GLY A 127 3.91 -9.82 -7.95
CA GLY A 127 4.05 -11.11 -7.26
C GLY A 127 5.49 -11.49 -6.89
N PHE A 128 6.46 -10.59 -7.06
CA PHE A 128 7.86 -10.87 -6.71
C PHE A 128 8.16 -10.56 -5.24
N SER A 129 9.10 -11.32 -4.66
CA SER A 129 9.72 -11.04 -3.36
C SER A 129 11.15 -10.56 -3.53
N TYR A 130 11.56 -9.54 -2.78
CA TYR A 130 12.93 -9.00 -2.83
C TYR A 130 13.65 -9.22 -1.49
N CYS A 131 14.98 -9.32 -1.53
CA CYS A 131 15.79 -9.56 -0.34
C CYS A 131 15.99 -8.25 0.44
N ARG A 132 15.34 -8.14 1.61
CA ARG A 132 15.46 -6.98 2.51
C ARG A 132 16.87 -6.83 3.11
N LEU A 133 17.59 -7.94 3.27
CA LEU A 133 18.93 -8.01 3.87
C LEU A 133 20.04 -7.55 2.91
N LEU A 134 19.77 -7.44 1.61
CA LEU A 134 20.74 -6.90 0.64
C LEU A 134 21.04 -5.41 0.84
N LYS A 135 20.30 -4.70 1.72
CA LYS A 135 20.70 -3.35 2.17
C LYS A 135 22.13 -3.30 2.73
N GLY A 136 22.65 -4.41 3.27
CA GLY A 136 24.03 -4.53 3.73
C GLY A 136 25.05 -4.96 2.68
N TYR A 137 24.63 -5.62 1.59
CA TYR A 137 25.54 -6.10 0.53
C TYR A 137 25.94 -5.01 -0.47
N ILE A 138 25.22 -3.88 -0.51
CA ILE A 138 25.45 -2.78 -1.45
C ILE A 138 26.48 -1.75 -0.94
N ASN A 139 27.05 -1.92 0.26
CA ASN A 139 28.30 -1.22 0.54
C ASN A 139 29.45 -1.71 -0.37
N VAL A 140 29.33 -2.92 -0.94
CA VAL A 140 30.35 -3.49 -1.85
C VAL A 140 30.32 -2.86 -3.25
N TYR A 141 29.16 -2.43 -3.75
CA TYR A 141 29.06 -1.78 -5.07
C TYR A 141 29.29 -0.26 -5.03
N GLY A 142 28.99 0.39 -3.90
CA GLY A 142 29.48 1.75 -3.63
C GLY A 142 31.02 1.79 -3.58
N HIS A 143 31.64 0.74 -3.02
CA HIS A 143 33.09 0.59 -3.03
C HIS A 143 33.67 0.31 -4.43
N LYS A 144 33.01 -0.42 -5.34
CA LYS A 144 33.55 -0.63 -6.70
C LYS A 144 33.73 0.67 -7.48
N LYS A 145 32.74 1.57 -7.48
CA LYS A 145 32.89 2.90 -8.09
C LYS A 145 33.93 3.76 -7.38
N LEU A 146 34.13 3.60 -6.07
CA LEU A 146 35.19 4.31 -5.35
C LEU A 146 36.58 3.71 -5.64
N ILE A 147 36.70 2.39 -5.81
CA ILE A 147 37.95 1.68 -6.13
C ILE A 147 38.37 1.97 -7.58
N GLU A 148 37.45 1.93 -8.55
CA GLU A 148 37.73 2.30 -9.95
C GLU A 148 38.22 3.76 -10.06
N ASN A 149 37.64 4.69 -9.28
CA ASN A 149 38.10 6.09 -9.24
C ASN A 149 39.42 6.31 -8.46
N ILE A 150 39.85 5.36 -7.64
CA ILE A 150 41.14 5.41 -6.94
C ILE A 150 42.25 4.88 -7.86
N ASP A 151 42.01 3.79 -8.59
CA ASP A 151 42.97 3.23 -9.53
C ASP A 151 43.27 4.18 -10.70
N ASP A 152 42.26 4.94 -11.18
CA ASP A 152 42.45 5.99 -12.19
C ASP A 152 43.29 7.18 -11.68
N LYS A 153 43.26 7.46 -10.37
CA LYS A 153 44.05 8.54 -9.75
C LYS A 153 45.47 8.12 -9.37
N ILE A 154 45.71 6.83 -9.16
CA ILE A 154 47.05 6.29 -8.89
C ILE A 154 47.82 6.09 -10.20
N SER A 155 47.13 5.86 -11.32
CA SER A 155 47.74 5.69 -12.65
C SER A 155 48.14 7.00 -13.36
N LEU A 156 47.88 8.16 -12.73
CA LEU A 156 48.21 9.50 -13.24
C LEU A 156 49.28 10.23 -12.40
N LYS A 157 50.08 9.50 -11.61
CA LYS A 157 51.24 10.03 -10.89
C LYS A 157 52.53 9.38 -11.31
#